data_AF-A0A2S4US41-F1
#
_entry.id   AF-A0A2S4US41-F1
#
_cell.length_a   1.000
_cell.length_b   1.000
_cell.length_c   1.000
_cell.angle_alpha   90.00
_cell.angle_beta   90.00
_cell.angle_gamma   90.00
#
_symmetry.space_group_name_H-M   'P 1'
#
loop_
_entity.id
_entity.type
_entity.pdbx_description
1 polymer ?
#
loop_
_entity_poly.entity_id
_entity_poly.type
_entity_poly.pdbx_seq_one_letter_code
_entity_poly.pdbx_strand_id
1 'polypeptide(L)'
;MFIAQWTRSAIITSAVVALAVLPFITPSELHRRAFDPQQCGVRYVSALWLPDVECTNYGNVKYSCVRKHCYLGAKYDPPSLTNPVDNLEFQNCHEILRKDPTGKEVLSPVAKSVKPRYFFAQNLKGTLQAGDYRDMKEYRCNWSKATDANNVRPWCNICTKAKA
;
A
#
# COMPACT_ATOMS: atom_id res chain seq x y z
N MET A 1 -66.46 3.88 -30.28
CA MET A 1 -65.52 5.02 -30.13
C MET A 1 -65.66 5.53 -28.70
N PHE A 2 -64.54 5.78 -28.02
CA PHE A 2 -64.41 6.41 -26.69
C PHE A 2 -64.79 5.61 -25.42
N ILE A 3 -63.93 4.68 -24.98
CA ILE A 3 -63.51 4.53 -23.56
C ILE A 3 -62.14 3.83 -23.54
N ALA A 4 -61.07 4.49 -23.98
CA ALA A 4 -59.73 3.89 -23.93
C ALA A 4 -58.64 4.97 -23.84
N GLN A 5 -58.77 5.90 -22.89
CA GLN A 5 -57.77 6.98 -22.80
C GLN A 5 -57.61 7.57 -21.39
N TRP A 6 -57.83 6.79 -20.33
CA TRP A 6 -57.75 7.29 -18.94
C TRP A 6 -56.99 6.38 -17.96
N THR A 7 -56.13 5.47 -18.44
CA THR A 7 -55.34 4.58 -17.56
C THR A 7 -53.86 4.47 -17.94
N ARG A 8 -53.27 5.54 -18.52
CA ARG A 8 -51.82 5.58 -18.81
C ARG A 8 -51.01 6.61 -18.00
N SER A 9 -51.65 7.41 -17.15
CA SER A 9 -50.95 8.47 -16.39
C SER A 9 -50.72 8.18 -14.91
N ALA A 10 -51.06 6.99 -14.41
CA ALA A 10 -50.95 6.65 -12.98
C ALA A 10 -49.91 5.57 -12.63
N ILE A 11 -49.10 5.12 -13.59
CA ILE A 11 -48.04 4.10 -13.34
C ILE A 11 -46.64 4.71 -13.31
N ILE A 12 -46.47 5.96 -13.76
CA ILE A 12 -45.14 6.59 -13.91
C ILE A 12 -44.68 7.32 -12.62
N THR A 13 -45.52 7.47 -11.61
CA THR A 13 -45.20 8.28 -10.41
C THR A 13 -44.89 7.51 -9.13
N SER A 14 -44.95 6.17 -9.12
CA SER A 14 -44.71 5.38 -7.89
C SER A 14 -43.33 4.69 -7.81
N ALA A 15 -42.55 4.67 -8.89
CA ALA A 15 -41.25 3.99 -8.92
C ALA A 15 -40.04 4.87 -8.49
N VAL A 16 -40.22 6.19 -8.35
CA VAL A 16 -39.09 7.12 -8.12
C VAL A 16 -38.86 7.45 -6.64
N VAL A 17 -39.84 7.20 -5.75
CA VAL A 17 -39.72 7.58 -4.32
C VAL A 17 -39.21 6.44 -3.43
N ALA A 18 -39.30 5.17 -3.87
CA ALA A 18 -38.80 4.03 -3.09
C ALA A 18 -37.28 3.81 -3.18
N LEU A 19 -36.58 4.50 -4.09
CA LEU A 19 -35.11 4.43 -4.25
C LEU A 19 -34.35 5.56 -3.54
N ALA A 20 -35.05 6.52 -2.93
CA ALA A 20 -34.43 7.65 -2.23
C ALA A 20 -34.25 7.43 -0.71
N VAL A 21 -34.69 6.28 -0.19
CA VAL A 21 -34.62 5.95 1.25
C VAL A 21 -33.94 4.60 1.48
N LEU A 22 -32.88 4.32 0.70
CA LEU A 22 -31.75 3.61 1.29
C LEU A 22 -30.96 4.69 2.03
N PRO A 23 -31.17 4.92 3.35
CA PRO A 23 -30.14 5.59 4.10
C PRO A 23 -28.90 4.77 3.83
N PHE A 24 -27.86 5.46 3.37
CA PHE A 24 -26.51 4.99 3.35
C PHE A 24 -26.27 4.22 4.64
N ILE A 25 -26.43 2.90 4.60
CA ILE A 25 -25.70 2.01 5.47
C ILE A 25 -24.28 2.22 4.99
N THR A 26 -23.66 3.31 5.47
CA THR A 26 -22.23 3.36 5.60
C THR A 26 -21.91 2.09 6.38
N PRO A 27 -21.15 1.15 5.81
CA PRO A 27 -20.63 0.06 6.60
C PRO A 27 -19.89 0.73 7.74
N SER A 28 -20.45 0.57 8.93
CA SER A 28 -20.00 1.21 10.14
C SER A 28 -18.50 0.95 10.26
N GLU A 29 -17.75 2.00 10.61
CA GLU A 29 -16.35 2.05 11.04
C GLU A 29 -15.97 1.05 12.18
N LEU A 30 -16.80 0.05 12.45
CA LEU A 30 -16.91 -0.60 13.74
C LEU A 30 -17.07 -2.12 13.61
N HIS A 31 -16.23 -2.80 12.80
CA HIS A 31 -15.83 -4.23 13.00
C HIS A 31 -14.95 -4.87 11.89
N ARG A 32 -14.03 -4.16 11.22
CA ARG A 32 -13.00 -4.86 10.40
C ARG A 32 -11.87 -5.39 11.28
N ARG A 33 -12.18 -6.37 12.14
CA ARG A 33 -11.21 -7.31 12.74
C ARG A 33 -11.05 -8.59 11.91
N ALA A 34 -11.21 -8.46 10.59
CA ALA A 34 -10.75 -9.41 9.60
C ALA A 34 -10.35 -8.62 8.34
N PHE A 35 -9.30 -7.79 8.45
CA PHE A 35 -8.63 -7.31 7.23
C PHE A 35 -7.81 -8.49 6.72
N ASP A 36 -8.28 -9.06 5.61
CA ASP A 36 -7.47 -9.87 4.72
C ASP A 36 -6.02 -9.34 4.68
N PRO A 37 -4.99 -10.20 4.67
CA PRO A 37 -3.60 -9.74 4.70
C PRO A 37 -3.35 -8.65 3.65
N GLN A 38 -2.65 -7.58 4.05
CA GLN A 38 -2.36 -6.43 3.19
C GLN A 38 -0.88 -6.37 2.88
N GLN A 39 -0.54 -6.01 1.64
CA GLN A 39 0.85 -5.82 1.23
C GLN A 39 1.23 -4.34 1.32
N CYS A 40 2.42 -4.04 1.83
CA CYS A 40 2.97 -2.66 1.90
C CYS A 40 3.49 -2.26 0.51
N GLY A 41 2.60 -2.17 -0.47
CA GLY A 41 2.95 -2.08 -1.89
C GLY A 41 3.57 -0.75 -2.34
N VAL A 42 3.23 0.35 -1.68
CA VAL A 42 3.63 1.72 -2.08
C VAL A 42 4.60 2.33 -1.09
N ARG A 43 4.34 2.20 0.20
CA ARG A 43 5.17 2.78 1.27
C ARG A 43 5.33 1.78 2.40
N TYR A 44 6.53 1.76 2.97
CA TYR A 44 6.87 1.10 4.22
C TYR A 44 7.73 2.08 5.02
N VAL A 45 7.41 2.30 6.28
CA VAL A 45 8.23 3.10 7.19
C VAL A 45 8.27 2.40 8.54
N SER A 46 9.48 2.13 9.00
CA SER A 46 9.72 1.56 10.30
C SER A 46 10.71 2.40 11.09
N ALA A 47 10.19 3.09 12.10
CA ALA A 47 11.00 3.82 13.06
C ALA A 47 11.68 2.86 14.04
N LEU A 48 12.91 3.19 14.47
CA LEU A 48 13.72 2.34 15.35
C LEU A 48 13.03 2.01 16.69
N TRP A 49 12.23 2.95 17.19
CA TRP A 49 11.63 2.93 18.53
C TRP A 49 10.14 2.56 18.53
N LEU A 50 9.55 2.35 17.36
CA LEU A 50 8.13 2.01 17.26
C LEU A 50 7.97 0.52 16.96
N PRO A 51 7.09 -0.18 17.70
CA PRO A 51 6.78 -1.58 17.42
C PRO A 51 6.02 -1.74 16.10
N ASP A 52 5.47 -0.64 15.59
CA ASP A 52 4.60 -0.58 14.44
C ASP A 52 5.35 -0.08 13.21
N VAL A 53 4.98 -0.64 12.07
CA VAL A 53 5.35 -0.20 10.73
C VAL A 53 4.17 0.52 10.13
N GLU A 54 4.42 1.70 9.55
CA GLU A 54 3.44 2.38 8.73
C GLU A 54 3.54 1.92 7.28
N CYS A 55 2.42 1.54 6.70
CA CYS A 55 2.36 1.06 5.33
C CYS A 55 1.28 1.77 4.50
N THR A 56 1.53 1.81 3.20
CA THR A 56 0.53 2.15 2.18
C THR A 56 0.44 1.01 1.18
N ASN A 57 -0.76 0.46 0.96
CA ASN A 57 -0.98 -0.60 -0.04
C ASN A 57 -1.07 -0.03 -1.46
N TYR A 58 -1.22 -0.91 -2.46
CA TYR A 58 -1.38 -0.52 -3.87
C TYR A 58 -2.63 0.34 -4.15
N GLY A 59 -3.66 0.24 -3.31
CA GLY A 59 -4.86 1.07 -3.36
C GLY A 59 -4.73 2.41 -2.63
N ASN A 60 -3.52 2.82 -2.26
CA ASN A 60 -3.23 4.04 -1.49
C ASN A 60 -3.88 4.11 -0.10
N VAL A 61 -4.26 2.96 0.47
CA VAL A 61 -4.79 2.89 1.85
C VAL A 61 -3.63 2.84 2.83
N LYS A 62 -3.63 3.78 3.79
CA LYS A 62 -2.66 3.84 4.89
C LYS A 62 -3.11 2.96 6.06
N TYR A 63 -2.19 2.19 6.62
CA TYR A 63 -2.42 1.34 7.78
C TYR A 63 -1.15 1.20 8.62
N SER A 64 -1.33 0.83 9.88
CA SER A 64 -0.25 0.39 10.76
C SER A 64 -0.24 -1.14 10.85
N CYS A 65 0.94 -1.72 10.96
CA CYS A 65 1.14 -3.13 11.21
C CYS A 65 2.16 -3.33 12.32
N VAL A 66 1.84 -4.12 13.34
CA VAL A 66 2.83 -4.49 14.34
C VAL A 66 3.92 -5.31 13.64
N ARG A 67 5.20 -4.94 13.80
CA ARG A 67 6.33 -5.51 13.05
C ARG A 67 6.40 -7.03 13.09
N LYS A 68 6.03 -7.65 14.22
CA LYS A 68 5.98 -9.11 14.38
C LYS A 68 4.94 -9.83 13.50
N HIS A 69 4.00 -9.08 12.93
CA HIS A 69 2.99 -9.55 11.99
C HIS A 69 3.34 -9.18 10.54
N CYS A 70 4.51 -8.57 10.31
CA CYS A 70 5.07 -8.30 8.99
C CYS A 70 6.00 -9.44 8.54
N TYR A 71 5.90 -9.85 7.28
CA TYR A 71 6.71 -10.95 6.74
C TYR A 71 6.93 -10.83 5.22
N LEU A 72 7.87 -11.61 4.70
CA LEU A 72 8.11 -11.77 3.26
C LEU A 72 7.51 -13.09 2.77
N GLY A 73 7.05 -13.13 1.52
CA GLY A 73 6.44 -14.32 0.92
C GLY A 73 5.08 -14.03 0.28
N ALA A 74 4.18 -15.00 0.36
CA ALA A 74 2.83 -14.95 -0.19
C ALA A 74 1.80 -14.47 0.82
N LYS A 75 0.64 -13.99 0.34
CA LYS A 75 -0.44 -13.36 1.11
C LYS A 75 -0.88 -14.11 2.38
N TYR A 76 -0.81 -15.44 2.37
CA TYR A 76 -1.30 -16.29 3.45
C TYR A 76 -0.20 -17.10 4.11
N ASP A 77 1.06 -16.78 3.82
CA ASP A 77 2.15 -17.39 4.56
C ASP A 77 2.02 -17.01 6.04
N PRO A 78 2.28 -17.94 6.96
CA PRO A 78 2.33 -17.59 8.36
C PRO A 78 3.39 -16.49 8.54
N PRO A 79 3.17 -15.51 9.44
CA PRO A 79 4.21 -14.60 9.87
C PRO A 79 5.23 -15.45 10.63
N SER A 80 6.15 -16.03 9.88
CA SER A 80 6.99 -17.12 10.30
C SER A 80 8.39 -16.59 10.55
N LEU A 81 9.06 -17.17 11.55
CA LEU A 81 10.47 -16.90 11.82
C LEU A 81 11.38 -17.19 10.61
N THR A 82 10.89 -17.92 9.61
CA THR A 82 11.62 -18.25 8.39
C THR A 82 11.71 -17.11 7.39
N ASN A 83 10.74 -16.18 7.35
CA ASN A 83 10.74 -15.04 6.42
C ASN A 83 10.41 -13.71 7.12
N PRO A 84 11.19 -13.31 8.14
CA PRO A 84 10.95 -12.05 8.86
C PRO A 84 11.12 -10.86 7.92
N VAL A 85 10.34 -9.80 8.16
CA VAL A 85 10.47 -8.54 7.41
C VAL A 85 11.87 -7.93 7.49
N ASP A 86 12.65 -8.26 8.52
CA ASP A 86 14.03 -7.80 8.72
C ASP A 86 15.02 -8.34 7.68
N ASN A 87 14.61 -9.38 6.94
CA ASN A 87 15.36 -9.91 5.80
C ASN A 87 15.05 -9.16 4.50
N LEU A 88 14.17 -8.13 4.52
CA LEU A 88 13.90 -7.33 3.35
C LEU A 88 15.19 -6.64 2.92
N GLU A 89 15.58 -6.90 1.68
CA GLU A 89 16.79 -6.35 1.11
C GLU A 89 16.56 -6.04 -0.37
N PHE A 90 16.91 -4.83 -0.76
CA PHE A 90 16.96 -4.40 -2.14
C PHE A 90 18.39 -4.53 -2.66
N GLN A 91 18.52 -4.92 -3.91
CA GLN A 91 19.78 -5.24 -4.58
C GLN A 91 20.08 -4.20 -5.65
N ASN A 92 21.37 -3.99 -5.97
CA ASN A 92 21.82 -3.08 -7.03
C ASN A 92 21.24 -1.65 -6.88
N CYS A 93 21.18 -1.15 -5.65
CA CYS A 93 20.70 0.20 -5.37
C CYS A 93 21.85 1.20 -5.42
N HIS A 94 21.59 2.40 -5.94
CA HIS A 94 22.56 3.46 -6.05
C HIS A 94 22.24 4.60 -5.08
N GLU A 95 23.24 5.04 -4.30
CA GLU A 95 23.09 6.16 -3.38
C GLU A 95 22.73 7.45 -4.15
N ILE A 96 21.72 8.17 -3.66
CA ILE A 96 21.32 9.48 -4.17
C ILE A 96 22.24 10.52 -3.53
N LEU A 97 23.26 10.97 -4.28
CA LEU A 97 24.29 11.88 -3.74
C LEU A 97 23.76 13.32 -3.60
N ARG A 98 22.95 13.73 -4.57
CA ARG A 98 22.32 15.06 -4.65
C ARG A 98 21.24 15.05 -5.71
N LYS A 99 20.49 16.15 -5.79
CA LYS A 99 19.69 16.50 -6.96
C LYS A 99 20.39 17.64 -7.70
N ASP A 100 20.37 17.57 -9.03
CA ASP A 100 20.83 18.67 -9.87
C ASP A 100 19.83 19.85 -9.84
N PRO A 101 20.15 21.01 -10.45
CA PRO A 101 19.26 22.16 -10.47
C PRO A 101 17.89 21.92 -11.13
N THR A 102 17.76 20.85 -11.94
CA THR A 102 16.49 20.44 -12.57
C THR A 102 15.68 19.47 -11.70
N GLY A 103 16.21 19.10 -10.53
CA GLY A 103 15.62 18.13 -9.61
C GLY A 103 15.92 16.67 -9.94
N LYS A 104 16.79 16.40 -10.94
CA LYS A 104 17.18 15.03 -11.30
C LYS A 104 18.21 14.50 -10.30
N GLU A 105 18.03 13.26 -9.88
CA GLU A 105 18.95 12.60 -8.97
C GLU A 105 20.30 12.32 -9.64
N VAL A 106 21.37 12.68 -8.95
CA VAL A 106 22.74 12.28 -9.27
C VAL A 106 23.07 11.07 -8.41
N LEU A 107 23.19 9.91 -9.05
CA LEU A 107 23.41 8.63 -8.39
C LEU A 107 24.90 8.29 -8.30
N SER A 108 25.29 7.65 -7.20
CA SER A 108 26.61 7.04 -7.06
C SER A 108 26.81 5.95 -8.12
N PRO A 109 27.98 5.82 -8.76
CA PRO A 109 28.25 4.75 -9.71
C PRO A 109 28.34 3.38 -9.02
N VAL A 110 28.53 3.35 -7.69
CA VAL A 110 28.66 2.11 -6.92
C VAL A 110 27.29 1.64 -6.47
N ALA A 111 26.90 0.46 -6.93
CA ALA A 111 25.69 -0.23 -6.51
C ALA A 111 25.91 -1.00 -5.19
N LYS A 112 24.89 -1.06 -4.34
CA LYS A 112 24.93 -1.74 -3.04
C LYS A 112 23.61 -2.45 -2.75
N SER A 113 23.65 -3.40 -1.83
CA SER A 113 22.46 -3.98 -1.22
C SER A 113 22.00 -3.12 -0.04
N VAL A 114 20.69 -2.93 0.11
CA VAL A 114 20.09 -2.01 1.09
C VAL A 114 19.02 -2.75 1.87
N LYS A 115 19.16 -2.79 3.19
CA LYS A 115 18.10 -3.24 4.12
C LYS A 115 17.29 -2.02 4.57
N PRO A 116 16.14 -1.73 3.95
CA PRO A 116 15.44 -0.47 4.15
C PRO A 116 14.82 -0.38 5.55
N ARG A 117 14.92 0.79 6.17
CA ARG A 117 14.00 1.22 7.24
C ARG A 117 12.76 1.86 6.67
N TYR A 118 12.87 2.46 5.49
CA TYR A 118 11.73 2.91 4.72
C TYR A 118 11.93 2.68 3.23
N PHE A 119 10.82 2.62 2.51
CA PHE A 119 10.81 2.79 1.06
C PHE A 119 9.56 3.48 0.56
N PHE A 120 9.69 4.10 -0.62
CA PHE A 120 8.62 4.67 -1.41
C PHE A 120 8.73 4.15 -2.85
N ALA A 121 7.76 3.35 -3.26
CA ALA A 121 7.74 2.69 -4.55
C ALA A 121 6.94 3.50 -5.59
N GLN A 122 7.56 3.72 -6.74
CA GLN A 122 6.93 4.24 -7.95
C GLN A 122 6.62 3.05 -8.87
N ASN A 123 5.58 2.29 -8.52
CA ASN A 123 5.34 0.96 -9.10
C ASN A 123 5.23 0.96 -10.63
N LEU A 124 4.57 1.97 -11.22
CA LEU A 124 4.45 2.10 -12.68
C LEU A 124 5.78 2.40 -13.38
N LYS A 125 6.78 2.91 -12.65
CA LYS A 125 8.11 3.23 -13.19
C LYS A 125 9.13 2.13 -12.94
N GLY A 126 8.79 1.09 -12.17
CA GLY A 126 9.75 0.07 -11.78
C GLY A 126 10.88 0.62 -10.91
N THR A 127 10.63 1.65 -10.09
CA THR A 127 11.67 2.23 -9.23
C THR A 127 11.16 2.48 -7.81
N LEU A 128 12.05 2.47 -6.84
CA LEU A 128 11.78 2.87 -5.47
C LEU A 128 12.93 3.68 -4.90
N GLN A 129 12.58 4.53 -3.94
CA GLN A 129 13.52 5.17 -3.06
C GLN A 129 13.53 4.40 -1.74
N ALA A 130 14.69 4.02 -1.24
CA ALA A 130 14.88 3.34 0.03
C ALA A 130 15.88 4.10 0.89
N GLY A 131 15.78 3.99 2.21
CA GLY A 131 16.78 4.56 3.10
C GLY A 131 16.91 3.78 4.40
N ASP A 132 18.06 3.96 5.04
CA ASP A 132 18.34 3.50 6.40
C ASP A 132 18.66 4.72 7.28
N TYR A 133 17.99 4.81 8.43
CA TYR A 133 18.26 5.89 9.40
C TYR A 133 19.65 5.75 10.06
N ARG A 134 20.34 4.61 9.87
CA ARG A 134 21.68 4.38 10.41
C ARG A 134 22.77 5.11 9.66
N ASP A 135 22.72 5.09 8.33
CA ASP A 135 23.68 5.80 7.48
C ASP A 135 23.13 7.14 6.97
N MET A 136 21.85 7.41 7.22
CA MET A 136 21.14 8.63 6.81
C MET A 136 21.20 8.84 5.29
N LYS A 137 21.37 7.76 4.53
CA LYS A 137 21.48 7.79 3.08
C LYS A 137 20.20 7.32 2.42
N GLU A 138 19.97 7.88 1.25
CA GLU A 138 18.88 7.50 0.38
C GLU A 138 19.41 6.81 -0.85
N TYR A 139 18.67 5.84 -1.34
CA TYR A 139 19.06 4.95 -2.41
C TYR A 139 17.95 4.85 -3.43
N ARG A 140 18.33 4.86 -4.71
CA ARG A 140 17.46 4.53 -5.83
C ARG A 140 17.66 3.07 -6.22
N CYS A 141 16.60 2.30 -6.18
CA CYS A 141 16.59 0.90 -6.61
C CYS A 141 15.59 0.72 -7.75
N ASN A 142 15.94 -0.07 -8.76
CA ASN A 142 15.10 -0.30 -9.93
C ASN A 142 14.74 -1.79 -10.07
N TRP A 143 13.62 -2.09 -10.71
CA TRP A 143 13.23 -3.42 -11.16
C TRP A 143 12.55 -3.35 -12.52
N SER A 144 12.53 -4.49 -13.21
CA SER A 144 11.90 -4.64 -14.52
C SER A 144 10.87 -5.77 -14.53
N LYS A 145 11.04 -6.78 -13.67
CA LYS A 145 10.17 -7.95 -13.59
C LYS A 145 9.46 -7.99 -12.24
N ALA A 146 8.29 -8.62 -12.24
CA ALA A 146 7.52 -8.81 -11.02
C ALA A 146 8.26 -9.65 -9.95
N THR A 147 9.19 -10.50 -10.38
CA THR A 147 9.98 -11.42 -9.55
C THR A 147 11.31 -10.83 -9.05
N ASP A 148 11.67 -9.62 -9.46
CA ASP A 148 12.93 -9.00 -9.03
C ASP A 148 12.89 -8.70 -7.52
N ALA A 149 14.02 -8.86 -6.83
CA ALA A 149 14.13 -8.58 -5.39
C ALA A 149 13.64 -7.17 -5.02
N ASN A 150 13.90 -6.19 -5.89
CA ASN A 150 13.48 -4.80 -5.70
C ASN A 150 11.96 -4.58 -5.84
N ASN A 151 11.22 -5.57 -6.36
CA ASN A 151 9.75 -5.55 -6.40
C ASN A 151 9.10 -6.31 -5.25
N VAL A 152 9.87 -6.97 -4.39
CA VAL A 152 9.34 -7.65 -3.19
C VAL A 152 8.78 -6.62 -2.22
N ARG A 153 7.63 -6.94 -1.60
CA ARG A 153 6.95 -6.09 -0.61
C ARG A 153 6.48 -6.94 0.57
N PRO A 154 6.63 -6.43 1.80
CA PRO A 154 6.18 -7.17 2.98
C PRO A 154 4.65 -7.22 3.06
N TRP A 155 4.16 -8.32 3.62
CA TRP A 155 2.76 -8.53 3.97
C TRP A 155 2.52 -8.26 5.45
N CYS A 156 1.29 -7.91 5.80
CA CYS A 156 0.81 -7.73 7.15
C CYS A 156 -0.50 -8.51 7.36
N ASN A 157 -0.52 -9.41 8.35
CA ASN A 157 -1.72 -10.19 8.68
C ASN A 157 -2.67 -9.47 9.66
N ILE A 158 -2.19 -8.50 10.41
CA ILE A 158 -2.98 -7.78 11.43
C ILE A 158 -2.77 -6.27 11.24
N CYS A 159 -3.65 -5.68 10.43
CA CYS A 159 -3.61 -4.26 10.12
C CYS A 159 -4.55 -3.47 11.04
N THR A 160 -4.09 -2.30 11.49
CA THR A 160 -4.94 -1.27 12.11
C THR A 160 -4.95 -0.04 11.21
N LYS A 161 -6.05 0.72 11.19
CA LYS A 161 -6.05 2.01 10.47
C LYS A 161 -4.94 2.89 11.04
N ALA A 162 -4.15 3.51 10.15
CA ALA A 162 -3.20 4.51 10.57
C ALA A 162 -3.97 5.69 11.20
N LYS A 163 -3.47 6.23 12.32
CA LYS A 163 -4.02 7.46 12.88
C LYS A 163 -3.77 8.59 11.89
N ALA A 164 -4.82 9.36 11.57
CA ALA A 164 -4.75 10.51 10.69
C ALA A 164 -3.96 11.65 11.33
#